data_AF-A0A952VGD6-F1
#
_entry.id   AF-A0A952VGD6-F1
#
_cell.length_a   1.000
_cell.length_b   1.000
_cell.length_c   1.000
_cell.angle_alpha   90.00
_cell.angle_beta   90.00
_cell.angle_gamma   90.00
#
_symmetry.space_group_name_H-M   'P 1'
#
loop_
_entity.id
_entity.type
_entity.pdbx_description
1 polymer ?
#
loop_
_entity_poly.entity_id
_entity_poly.type
_entity_poly.pdbx_seq_one_letter_code
_entity_poly.pdbx_strand_id
1 'polypeptide(L)' 'MKYSLMPERREGPGDPMPKSPSPLEDGGGPRRPETGSPDKDSLLKRMRRVDPKQAERYRQRTGQ' A
#
# COMPACT_ATOMS: atom_id res chain seq x y z
N MET A 1 -15.21 -47.55 2.01
CA MET A 1 -14.16 -46.54 1.73
C MET A 1 -14.67 -45.65 0.62
N LYS A 2 -14.90 -44.35 0.90
CA LYS A 2 -15.42 -43.37 -0.07
C LYS A 2 -14.26 -42.49 -0.52
N TYR A 3 -13.81 -42.71 -1.76
CA TYR A 3 -12.67 -42.03 -2.34
C TYR A 3 -13.07 -40.68 -2.95
N SER A 4 -12.19 -39.70 -2.70
CA SER A 4 -11.98 -38.45 -3.45
C SER A 4 -13.08 -37.38 -3.44
N LEU A 5 -12.84 -36.35 -2.62
CA LEU A 5 -13.12 -34.96 -3.00
C LEU A 5 -11.86 -34.14 -2.69
N MET A 6 -10.76 -34.46 -3.37
CA MET A 6 -9.59 -33.59 -3.34
C MET A 6 -9.93 -32.30 -4.10
N PRO A 7 -9.63 -31.11 -3.55
CA PRO A 7 -9.94 -29.84 -4.19
C PRO A 7 -9.24 -29.75 -5.56
N GLU A 8 -9.94 -29.17 -6.53
CA GLU A 8 -9.44 -28.87 -7.88
C GLU A 8 -8.07 -28.17 -7.77
N ARG A 9 -7.03 -28.72 -8.42
CA ARG A 9 -5.73 -28.09 -8.46
C ARG A 9 -5.83 -26.80 -9.26
N ARG A 10 -5.75 -25.65 -8.59
CA ARG A 10 -5.65 -24.33 -9.26
C ARG A 10 -4.33 -24.27 -10.02
N GLU A 11 -4.41 -24.31 -11.35
CA GLU A 11 -3.28 -24.06 -12.25
C GLU A 11 -3.03 -22.54 -12.34
N GLY A 12 -2.32 -21.99 -11.38
CA GLY A 12 -1.87 -20.61 -11.44
C GLY A 12 -1.32 -20.14 -10.09
N PRO A 13 -0.32 -19.25 -10.08
CA PRO A 13 0.10 -18.64 -8.83
C PRO A 13 -1.11 -17.93 -8.23
N GLY A 14 -1.54 -18.36 -7.05
CA GLY A 14 -2.55 -17.64 -6.28
C GLY A 14 -2.08 -16.19 -6.07
N ASP A 15 -3.01 -15.25 -6.10
CA ASP A 15 -2.71 -13.83 -5.88
C ASP A 15 -1.89 -13.68 -4.57
N PRO A 16 -0.63 -13.22 -4.64
CA PRO A 16 0.25 -13.16 -3.48
C PRO A 16 -0.19 -12.12 -2.45
N MET A 17 -1.20 -11.30 -2.77
CA MET A 17 -1.68 -10.26 -1.88
C MET A 17 -3.19 -10.43 -1.62
N PRO A 18 -3.62 -11.00 -0.47
CA PRO A 18 -4.98 -10.76 -0.03
C PRO A 18 -5.18 -9.24 0.06
N LYS A 19 -6.18 -8.70 -0.64
CA LYS A 19 -6.54 -7.27 -0.55
C LYS A 19 -6.66 -6.95 0.93
N SER A 20 -5.82 -6.03 1.42
CA SER A 20 -5.90 -5.56 2.80
C SER A 20 -7.34 -5.13 3.06
N PRO A 21 -7.97 -5.57 4.17
CA PRO A 21 -9.27 -5.03 4.51
C PRO A 21 -9.10 -3.52 4.63
N SER A 22 -9.87 -2.77 3.84
CA SER A 22 -10.04 -1.34 3.99
C SER A 22 -10.19 -1.05 5.49
N PRO A 23 -9.55 -0.01 6.06
CA PRO A 23 -9.71 0.28 7.47
C PRO A 23 -11.20 0.41 7.78
N LEU A 24 -11.73 -0.53 8.55
CA LEU A 24 -13.09 -0.50 9.03
C LEU A 24 -13.12 0.66 10.04
N GLU A 25 -13.79 1.74 9.68
CA GLU A 25 -14.02 2.95 10.48
C GLU A 25 -14.90 2.69 11.73
N ASP A 26 -14.87 1.49 12.31
CA ASP A 26 -15.73 1.12 13.44
C ASP A 26 -14.92 0.49 14.59
N GLY A 27 -14.68 1.33 15.61
CA GLY A 27 -14.62 0.95 17.03
C GLY A 27 -13.43 0.12 17.52
N GLY A 28 -12.46 0.78 18.19
CA GLY A 28 -11.72 0.13 19.29
C GLY A 28 -10.21 0.35 19.40
N GLY A 29 -9.58 1.12 18.51
CA GLY A 29 -8.15 1.44 18.58
C GLY A 29 -7.89 2.94 18.61
N PRO A 30 -6.75 3.40 19.16
CA PRO A 30 -6.36 4.81 19.04
C PRO A 30 -6.35 5.18 17.55
N ARG A 31 -7.10 6.23 17.21
CA ARG A 31 -7.14 6.73 15.84
C ARG A 31 -5.72 7.02 15.39
N ARG A 32 -5.41 6.68 14.13
CA ARG A 32 -4.17 7.09 13.49
C ARG A 32 -4.02 8.59 13.72
N PRO A 33 -2.90 9.07 14.28
CA PRO A 33 -2.72 10.50 14.50
C PRO A 33 -2.95 11.22 13.18
N GLU A 34 -3.66 12.34 13.24
CA GLU A 34 -3.87 13.29 12.16
C GLU A 34 -2.50 13.88 11.75
N THR A 35 -1.66 13.03 11.16
CA THR A 35 -0.41 13.44 10.53
C THR A 35 -0.87 14.07 9.24
N GLY A 36 -1.21 15.36 9.30
CA GLY A 36 -1.38 16.18 8.11
C GLY A 36 -0.21 15.84 7.20
N SER A 37 -0.51 15.20 6.07
CA SER A 37 0.51 14.72 5.15
C SER A 37 1.44 15.91 4.91
N PRO A 38 2.75 15.81 5.20
CA PRO A 38 3.65 16.96 5.16
C PRO A 38 3.42 17.65 3.82
N ASP A 39 3.18 18.97 3.84
CA ASP A 39 2.84 19.74 2.64
C ASP A 39 3.70 19.25 1.48
N LYS A 40 3.09 18.87 0.36
CA LYS A 40 3.78 18.11 -0.70
C LYS A 40 5.06 18.81 -1.17
N ASP A 41 5.08 20.14 -1.10
CA ASP A 41 6.25 20.99 -1.36
C ASP A 41 7.36 20.82 -0.33
N SER A 42 7.01 20.72 0.96
CA SER A 42 7.95 20.43 2.04
C SER A 42 8.58 19.03 1.89
N LEU A 43 7.79 18.06 1.42
CA LEU A 43 8.25 16.70 1.13
C LEU A 43 9.22 16.69 -0.05
N LEU A 44 8.86 17.29 -1.19
CA LEU A 44 9.74 17.38 -2.36
C LEU A 44 11.04 18.12 -2.05
N LYS A 45 10.98 19.18 -1.25
CA LYS A 45 12.16 19.94 -0.81
C LYS A 45 13.10 19.10 0.05
N ARG A 46 12.55 18.24 0.92
CA ARG A 46 13.34 17.31 1.74
C ARG A 46 13.89 16.16 0.91
N MET A 47 13.09 15.59 0.01
CA MET A 47 13.52 14.58 -0.95
C MET A 47 14.69 15.10 -1.76
N ARG A 48 14.62 16.32 -2.34
CA ARG A 48 15.72 16.86 -3.14
C ARG A 48 17.03 17.02 -2.36
N ARG A 49 16.96 17.26 -1.05
CA ARG A 49 18.14 17.34 -0.17
C ARG A 49 18.76 15.97 0.13
N VAL A 50 17.93 14.95 0.29
CA VAL A 50 18.36 13.58 0.64
C VAL A 50 18.72 12.78 -0.61
N ASP A 51 17.86 12.82 -1.62
CA ASP A 51 18.02 12.19 -2.92
C ASP A 51 17.26 12.98 -4.03
N PRO A 52 18.00 13.74 -4.87
CA PRO A 52 17.42 14.46 -6.00
C PRO A 52 16.68 13.57 -7.00
N LYS A 53 17.14 12.34 -7.25
CA LYS A 53 16.53 11.43 -8.23
C LYS A 53 15.19 10.90 -7.73
N GLN A 54 15.07 10.70 -6.42
CA GLN A 54 13.81 10.27 -5.82
C GLN A 54 12.74 11.37 -5.89
N ALA A 55 13.12 12.64 -5.70
CA ALA A 55 12.20 13.76 -5.89
C ALA A 55 11.66 13.83 -7.32
N GLU A 56 12.54 13.62 -8.31
CA GLU A 56 12.18 13.61 -9.74
C GLU A 56 11.23 12.46 -10.09
N ARG A 57 11.55 11.23 -9.66
CA ARG A 57 10.68 10.06 -9.84
C ARG A 57 9.32 10.24 -9.19
N TYR A 58 9.27 10.87 -8.01
CA TYR A 58 8.01 11.16 -7.34
C TYR A 58 7.16 12.14 -8.14
N ARG A 59 7.74 13.23 -8.66
CA ARG A 59 7.04 14.17 -9.55
C ARG A 59 6.47 13.46 -10.79
N GLN A 60 7.29 12.65 -11.46
CA GLN A 60 6.87 11.90 -12.65
C GLN A 60 5.74 10.91 -12.35
N ARG A 61 5.80 10.23 -11.19
CA ARG A 61 4.77 9.24 -10.79
C ARG A 61 3.46 9.87 -10.32
N THR A 62 3.55 11.01 -9.64
CA THR A 62 2.40 11.62 -8.97
C THR A 62 1.77 12.75 -9.77
N GLY A 63 2.42 13.23 -10.84
CA GLY A 63 1.96 14.37 -11.65
C GLY A 63 2.08 15.71 -10.92
N GLN A 64 2.91 15.77 -9.88
CA GLN A 64 3.15 16.93 -9.01
C GLN A 64 4.29 17.81 -9.52
#